data_AF-Q31MY8-F1
#
_entry.id   AF-Q31MY8-F1
#
_cell.length_a   1.000
_cell.length_b   1.000
_cell.length_c   1.000
_cell.angle_alpha   90.00
_cell.angle_beta   90.00
_cell.angle_gamma   90.00
#
_symmetry.space_group_name_H-M   'P 1'
#
loop_
_entity.id
_entity.type
_entity.pdbx_description
1 polymer ?
#
loop_
_entity_poly.entity_id
_entity_poly.type
_entity_poly.pdbx_seq_one_letter_code
_entity_poly.pdbx_strand_id
1 'polypeptide(L)'
;MQSQQVLPVDQRFFNDGAWYVLSSTSLGNSGLEPSQIVGQLQGDIEAIQALMSAGTCLPLFFPGDCALDQVIIVVGDLTAEQEREWLGRIQSYLHIPCGELMLLGGGGCEEDWKIAINHQIPPSPHLFNFQKFTIPPGDYLVEIYAFLGSMNFNFQLEEIPKRKWQQWFHLQDTPKAEQPEWFKFLLENDYIDSDQFDLQEYIIRLSPLQERPPLPALDEEVAWCGLYQFRQPADCPMGISRSQLLAQASASDL
;
A
#
# COMPACT_ATOMS: atom_id res chain seq x y z
N MET A 1 8.27 -23.64 5.35
CA MET A 1 7.96 -22.39 4.62
C MET A 1 6.45 -22.28 4.61
N GLN A 2 5.90 -21.23 5.22
CA GLN A 2 4.46 -20.98 5.10
C GLN A 2 4.18 -20.59 3.64
N SER A 3 3.09 -21.11 3.06
CA SER A 3 2.66 -20.72 1.72
C SER A 3 2.23 -19.26 1.73
N GLN A 4 2.81 -18.45 0.85
CA GLN A 4 2.37 -17.09 0.59
C GLN A 4 0.98 -17.14 -0.05
N GLN A 5 0.04 -16.34 0.45
CA GLN A 5 -1.25 -16.11 -0.20
C GLN A 5 -1.25 -14.71 -0.83
N VAL A 6 -1.62 -14.62 -2.10
CA VAL A 6 -1.67 -13.35 -2.84
C VAL A 6 -3.13 -13.04 -3.17
N LEU A 7 -3.62 -11.87 -2.75
CA LEU A 7 -4.99 -11.44 -2.93
C LEU A 7 -5.00 -10.12 -3.71
N PRO A 8 -5.34 -10.13 -5.01
CA PRO A 8 -5.38 -8.92 -5.80
C PRO A 8 -6.57 -8.03 -5.44
N VAL A 9 -6.37 -6.72 -5.48
CA VAL A 9 -7.49 -5.77 -5.54
C VAL A 9 -8.20 -5.92 -6.89
N ASP A 10 -9.53 -5.87 -6.84
CA ASP A 10 -10.41 -5.95 -7.99
C ASP A 10 -10.16 -4.74 -8.89
N GLN A 11 -10.05 -4.97 -10.21
CA GLN A 11 -9.77 -3.90 -11.18
C GLN A 11 -10.85 -2.82 -11.24
N ARG A 12 -12.03 -3.06 -10.65
CA ARG A 12 -13.09 -2.07 -10.52
C ARG A 12 -12.88 -1.15 -9.34
N PHE A 13 -12.07 -1.56 -8.35
CA PHE A 13 -11.74 -0.71 -7.21
C PHE A 13 -11.12 0.58 -7.72
N PHE A 14 -11.65 1.69 -7.22
CA PHE A 14 -11.27 3.01 -7.68
C PHE A 14 -11.45 4.02 -6.57
N ASN A 15 -10.44 4.86 -6.38
CA ASN A 15 -10.48 5.97 -5.45
C ASN A 15 -9.95 7.25 -6.11
N ASP A 16 -10.88 8.18 -6.36
CA ASP A 16 -10.60 9.53 -6.89
C ASP A 16 -10.09 10.44 -5.75
N GLY A 17 -8.99 10.05 -5.12
CA GLY A 17 -8.45 10.75 -3.97
C GLY A 17 -7.17 10.14 -3.40
N ALA A 18 -6.56 10.91 -2.49
CA ALA A 18 -5.28 10.61 -1.87
C ALA A 18 -5.37 9.72 -0.62
N TRP A 19 -6.58 9.51 -0.10
CA TRP A 19 -6.81 8.90 1.21
C TRP A 19 -7.32 7.48 1.08
N TYR A 20 -6.78 6.59 1.92
CA TYR A 20 -7.20 5.21 2.02
C TYR A 20 -7.16 4.76 3.48
N VAL A 21 -7.98 3.79 3.85
CA VAL A 21 -7.96 3.18 5.18
C VAL A 21 -7.89 1.67 5.05
N LEU A 22 -6.93 1.07 5.77
CA LEU A 22 -6.93 -0.36 6.05
C LEU A 22 -7.55 -0.60 7.43
N SER A 23 -8.50 -1.50 7.54
CA SER A 23 -9.16 -1.81 8.80
C SER A 23 -9.71 -3.24 8.80
N SER A 24 -10.02 -3.78 9.98
CA SER A 24 -10.91 -4.94 10.04
C SER A 24 -12.35 -4.49 9.84
N THR A 25 -13.20 -5.29 9.20
CA THR A 25 -14.64 -4.97 9.12
C THR A 25 -15.31 -4.89 10.49
N SER A 26 -14.78 -5.61 11.47
CA SER A 26 -15.20 -5.51 12.88
C SER A 26 -14.61 -4.29 13.63
N LEU A 27 -13.85 -3.44 12.95
CA LEU A 27 -13.14 -2.29 13.51
C LEU A 27 -12.27 -2.67 14.72
N GLY A 28 -11.60 -3.82 14.63
CA GLY A 28 -10.81 -4.37 15.74
C GLY A 28 -11.63 -4.66 17.00
N ASN A 29 -12.93 -4.96 16.87
CA ASN A 29 -13.86 -5.07 17.99
C ASN A 29 -13.84 -3.85 18.95
N SER A 30 -13.49 -2.67 18.45
CA SER A 30 -13.36 -1.45 19.26
C SER A 30 -14.68 -0.98 19.87
N GLY A 31 -15.82 -1.41 19.32
CA GLY A 31 -17.15 -0.92 19.70
C GLY A 31 -17.41 0.52 19.24
N LEU A 32 -16.57 1.07 18.37
CA LEU A 32 -16.76 2.39 17.77
C LEU A 32 -17.77 2.31 16.64
N GLU A 33 -18.64 3.31 16.59
CA GLU A 33 -19.55 3.53 15.46
C GLU A 33 -18.84 4.28 14.32
N PRO A 34 -19.32 4.14 13.06
CA PRO A 34 -18.77 4.85 11.91
C PRO A 34 -18.54 6.35 12.11
N SER A 35 -19.48 7.05 12.74
CA SER A 35 -19.37 8.49 13.02
C SER A 35 -18.22 8.81 13.97
N GLN A 36 -17.92 7.92 14.92
CA GLN A 36 -16.81 8.08 15.87
C GLN A 36 -15.45 7.81 15.23
N ILE A 37 -15.40 6.88 14.27
CA ILE A 37 -14.19 6.64 13.46
C ILE A 37 -13.89 7.87 12.60
N VAL A 38 -14.89 8.37 11.86
CA VAL A 38 -14.73 9.55 11.00
C VAL A 38 -14.35 10.78 11.83
N GLY A 39 -15.02 11.00 12.97
CA GLY A 39 -14.69 12.12 13.87
C GLY A 39 -13.26 12.07 14.40
N GLN A 40 -12.69 10.88 14.62
CA GLN A 40 -11.29 10.72 15.01
C GLN A 40 -10.33 10.88 13.82
N LEU A 41 -10.67 10.36 12.63
CA LEU A 41 -9.87 10.52 11.40
C LEU A 41 -9.80 11.96 10.89
N GLN A 42 -10.80 12.77 11.22
CA GLN A 42 -10.85 14.23 10.97
C GLN A 42 -10.42 15.06 12.18
N GLY A 43 -10.04 14.38 13.28
CA GLY A 43 -9.63 14.99 14.52
C GLY A 43 -8.18 15.46 14.49
N ASP A 44 -7.58 15.55 15.68
CA ASP A 44 -6.16 15.85 15.81
C ASP A 44 -5.29 14.59 15.69
N ILE A 45 -3.97 14.82 15.67
CA ILE A 45 -2.94 13.77 15.63
C ILE A 45 -3.13 12.74 16.75
N GLU A 46 -3.53 13.17 17.95
CA GLU A 46 -3.72 12.29 19.11
C GLU A 46 -4.89 11.32 18.88
N ALA A 47 -6.00 11.80 18.34
CA ALA A 47 -7.16 10.98 17.99
C ALA A 47 -6.81 9.93 16.93
N ILE A 48 -6.07 10.31 15.89
CA ILE A 48 -5.65 9.39 14.82
C ILE A 48 -4.67 8.34 15.38
N GLN A 49 -3.70 8.78 16.19
CA GLN A 49 -2.75 7.88 16.86
C GLN A 49 -3.45 6.90 17.80
N ALA A 50 -4.55 7.29 18.45
CA ALA A 50 -5.33 6.40 19.30
C ALA A 50 -5.97 5.25 18.50
N LEU A 51 -6.55 5.55 17.32
CA LEU A 51 -7.09 4.53 16.41
C LEU A 51 -6.01 3.54 15.95
N MET A 52 -4.85 4.05 15.56
CA MET A 52 -3.73 3.21 15.11
C MET A 52 -3.12 2.39 16.24
N SER A 53 -2.97 2.98 17.43
CA SER A 53 -2.46 2.29 18.62
C SER A 53 -3.34 1.14 19.09
N ALA A 54 -4.65 1.25 18.83
CA ALA A 54 -5.63 0.21 19.09
C ALA A 54 -5.71 -0.84 17.97
N GLY A 55 -5.03 -0.63 16.83
CA GLY A 55 -5.11 -1.49 15.66
C GLY A 55 -6.48 -1.48 14.99
N THR A 56 -7.28 -0.42 15.23
CA THR A 56 -8.63 -0.27 14.67
C THR A 56 -8.56 0.02 13.18
N CYS A 57 -7.70 0.95 12.77
CA CYS A 57 -7.45 1.24 11.37
C CYS A 57 -6.07 1.86 11.16
N LEU A 58 -5.61 1.82 9.91
CA LEU A 58 -4.40 2.46 9.42
C LEU A 58 -4.79 3.43 8.31
N PRO A 59 -4.85 4.74 8.60
CA PRO A 59 -5.14 5.78 7.62
C PRO A 59 -3.88 6.11 6.80
N LEU A 60 -3.98 6.01 5.48
CA LEU A 60 -2.90 6.14 4.52
C LEU A 60 -3.13 7.33 3.59
N PHE A 61 -2.07 8.08 3.34
CA PHE A 61 -2.04 9.19 2.40
C PHE A 61 -1.03 8.92 1.29
N PHE A 62 -1.46 9.15 0.04
CA PHE A 62 -0.63 9.07 -1.15
C PHE A 62 -0.65 10.42 -1.87
N PRO A 63 0.44 10.86 -2.50
CA PRO A 63 0.54 12.20 -3.08
C PRO A 63 -0.24 12.39 -4.42
N GLY A 64 -1.30 11.60 -4.63
CA GLY A 64 -2.16 11.62 -5.81
C GLY A 64 -3.27 10.58 -5.72
N ASP A 65 -4.10 10.52 -6.76
CA ASP A 65 -5.23 9.62 -6.92
C ASP A 65 -4.80 8.21 -7.37
N CYS A 66 -5.72 7.24 -7.30
CA CYS A 66 -5.56 5.89 -7.86
C CYS A 66 -4.38 5.04 -7.34
N ALA A 67 -3.62 5.50 -6.35
CA ALA A 67 -2.39 4.85 -5.88
C ALA A 67 -2.56 3.37 -5.48
N LEU A 68 -3.73 2.98 -4.96
CA LEU A 68 -3.99 1.60 -4.56
C LEU A 68 -4.94 0.83 -5.50
N ASP A 69 -5.27 1.36 -6.68
CA ASP A 69 -6.17 0.69 -7.63
C ASP A 69 -5.62 -0.65 -8.14
N GLN A 70 -4.29 -0.78 -8.11
CA GLN A 70 -3.56 -1.93 -8.62
C GLN A 70 -2.78 -2.70 -7.54
N VAL A 71 -3.00 -2.40 -6.26
CA VAL A 71 -2.28 -3.03 -5.15
C VAL A 71 -2.64 -4.51 -5.02
N ILE A 72 -1.68 -5.29 -4.51
CA ILE A 72 -1.95 -6.65 -4.05
C ILE A 72 -1.77 -6.76 -2.54
N ILE A 73 -2.58 -7.61 -1.90
CA ILE A 73 -2.37 -8.02 -0.51
C ILE A 73 -1.59 -9.33 -0.50
N VAL A 74 -0.56 -9.41 0.33
CA VAL A 74 0.20 -10.65 0.57
C VAL A 74 -0.01 -11.06 2.02
N VAL A 75 -0.52 -12.26 2.26
CA VAL A 75 -0.55 -12.87 3.60
C VAL A 75 0.59 -13.86 3.71
N GLY A 76 1.54 -13.57 4.59
CA GLY A 76 2.75 -14.37 4.81
C GLY A 76 4.04 -13.64 4.40
N ASP A 77 5.04 -14.42 4.01
CA ASP A 77 6.35 -13.92 3.64
C ASP A 77 6.37 -13.36 2.21
N LEU A 78 7.16 -12.30 2.01
CA LEU A 78 7.51 -11.84 0.67
C LEU A 78 8.46 -12.85 -0.01
N THR A 79 8.42 -12.90 -1.34
CA THR A 79 9.41 -13.63 -2.12
C THR A 79 10.78 -12.95 -2.04
N ALA A 80 11.85 -13.67 -2.36
CA ALA A 80 13.20 -13.10 -2.40
C ALA A 80 13.33 -11.93 -3.41
N GLU A 81 12.51 -11.93 -4.46
CA GLU A 81 12.41 -10.80 -5.39
C GLU A 81 11.71 -9.60 -4.75
N GLN A 82 10.53 -9.81 -4.15
CA GLN A 82 9.81 -8.73 -3.45
C GLN A 82 10.64 -8.08 -2.34
N GLU A 83 11.36 -8.88 -1.55
CA GLU A 83 12.27 -8.36 -0.51
C GLU A 83 13.44 -7.53 -1.06
N ARG A 84 13.92 -7.87 -2.26
CA ARG A 84 15.03 -7.17 -2.91
C ARG A 84 14.58 -5.88 -3.61
N GLU A 85 13.40 -5.90 -4.24
CA GLU A 85 12.97 -4.82 -5.15
C GLU A 85 12.26 -3.65 -4.46
N TRP A 86 11.80 -3.78 -3.21
CA TRP A 86 11.10 -2.66 -2.55
C TRP A 86 12.03 -1.46 -2.30
N LEU A 87 11.48 -0.26 -2.42
CA LEU A 87 12.21 1.01 -2.33
C LEU A 87 11.74 1.86 -1.15
N GLY A 88 10.44 1.86 -0.85
CA GLY A 88 9.86 2.54 0.31
C GLY A 88 9.05 1.57 1.17
N ARG A 89 8.94 1.86 2.47
CA ARG A 89 8.08 1.12 3.39
C ARG A 89 7.39 2.01 4.43
N ILE A 90 6.10 1.78 4.64
CA ILE A 90 5.38 2.14 5.87
C ILE A 90 5.07 0.84 6.62
N GLN A 91 5.13 0.87 7.95
CA GLN A 91 4.75 -0.28 8.77
C GLN A 91 3.87 0.18 9.94
N SER A 92 2.90 -0.65 10.32
CA SER A 92 2.02 -0.48 11.47
C SER A 92 1.48 -1.84 11.91
N TYR A 93 0.47 -1.86 12.77
CA TYR A 93 -0.23 -3.07 13.14
C TYR A 93 -1.75 -2.89 12.98
N LEU A 94 -2.45 -3.99 12.72
CA LEU A 94 -3.92 -4.06 12.76
C LEU A 94 -4.38 -5.26 13.60
N HIS A 95 -5.46 -5.07 14.33
CA HIS A 95 -6.19 -6.15 15.00
C HIS A 95 -7.38 -6.57 14.11
N ILE A 96 -7.37 -7.82 13.65
CA ILE A 96 -8.37 -8.34 12.70
C ILE A 96 -9.05 -9.59 13.29
N PRO A 97 -9.96 -9.41 14.28
CA PRO A 97 -10.55 -10.53 15.01
C PRO A 97 -11.64 -11.26 14.23
N CYS A 98 -12.20 -10.65 13.18
CA CYS A 98 -13.27 -11.26 12.38
C CYS A 98 -12.77 -12.02 11.15
N GLY A 99 -11.47 -12.01 10.86
CA GLY A 99 -10.90 -12.64 9.66
C GLY A 99 -11.24 -11.93 8.35
N GLU A 100 -11.66 -10.66 8.41
CA GLU A 100 -11.94 -9.84 7.24
C GLU A 100 -11.14 -8.54 7.32
N LEU A 101 -10.17 -8.39 6.41
CA LEU A 101 -9.47 -7.13 6.14
C LEU A 101 -10.29 -6.33 5.12
N MET A 102 -10.41 -5.03 5.34
CA MET A 102 -11.07 -4.09 4.48
C MET A 102 -10.07 -3.03 4.00
N LEU A 103 -10.01 -2.84 2.69
CA LEU A 103 -9.40 -1.68 2.04
C LEU A 103 -10.53 -0.73 1.65
N LEU A 104 -10.49 0.50 2.16
CA LEU A 104 -11.48 1.55 1.89
C LEU A 104 -10.75 2.75 1.25
N GLY A 105 -11.20 3.18 0.08
CA GLY A 105 -10.87 4.49 -0.49
C GLY A 105 -11.60 5.61 0.26
N GLY A 106 -10.88 6.68 0.57
CA GLY A 106 -11.35 7.78 1.40
C GLY A 106 -11.24 7.46 2.90
N GLY A 107 -12.37 7.47 3.61
CA GLY A 107 -12.46 7.24 5.06
C GLY A 107 -12.96 8.44 5.87
N GLY A 108 -13.14 9.60 5.23
CA GLY A 108 -13.69 10.82 5.85
C GLY A 108 -15.22 10.94 5.80
N CYS A 109 -15.94 9.93 5.31
CA CYS A 109 -17.40 9.96 5.16
C CYS A 109 -18.04 8.82 5.94
N GLU A 110 -18.98 9.14 6.84
CA GLU A 110 -19.66 8.16 7.69
C GLU A 110 -20.46 7.14 6.87
N GLU A 111 -21.07 7.57 5.77
CA GLU A 111 -21.88 6.71 4.92
C GLU A 111 -21.02 5.64 4.23
N ASP A 112 -19.82 5.99 3.77
CA ASP A 112 -18.90 5.03 3.15
C ASP A 112 -18.52 3.91 4.13
N TRP A 113 -18.26 4.25 5.39
CA TRP A 113 -18.02 3.27 6.45
C TRP A 113 -19.23 2.39 6.72
N LYS A 114 -20.43 2.96 6.82
CA LYS A 114 -21.67 2.18 7.01
C LYS A 114 -21.89 1.19 5.88
N ILE A 115 -21.70 1.63 4.64
CA ILE A 115 -21.84 0.77 3.47
C ILE A 115 -20.77 -0.33 3.52
N ALA A 116 -19.50 0.04 3.70
CA ALA A 116 -18.40 -0.91 3.72
C ALA A 116 -18.53 -1.96 4.84
N ILE A 117 -19.01 -1.57 6.03
CA ILE A 117 -19.22 -2.53 7.12
C ILE A 117 -20.37 -3.50 6.81
N ASN A 118 -21.51 -2.98 6.34
CA ASN A 118 -22.74 -3.77 6.22
C ASN A 118 -22.86 -4.58 4.91
N HIS A 119 -22.01 -4.30 3.92
CA HIS A 119 -22.05 -4.97 2.62
C HIS A 119 -20.76 -5.75 2.34
N GLN A 120 -20.88 -6.93 1.71
CA GLN A 120 -19.71 -7.72 1.31
C GLN A 120 -18.98 -7.10 0.11
N ILE A 121 -19.75 -6.48 -0.78
CA ILE A 121 -19.28 -5.80 -1.99
C ILE A 121 -19.99 -4.44 -2.10
N PRO A 122 -19.38 -3.44 -2.74
CA PRO A 122 -20.03 -2.16 -3.00
C PRO A 122 -21.39 -2.33 -3.69
N PRO A 123 -22.48 -1.73 -3.14
CA PRO A 123 -23.83 -1.91 -3.70
C PRO A 123 -24.02 -1.14 -5.02
N SER A 124 -23.23 -0.08 -5.25
CA SER A 124 -23.21 0.66 -6.50
C SER A 124 -22.12 0.11 -7.43
N PRO A 125 -22.45 -0.33 -8.65
CA PRO A 125 -21.44 -0.77 -9.61
C PRO A 125 -20.58 0.39 -10.16
N HIS A 126 -20.98 1.64 -9.90
CA HIS A 126 -20.27 2.84 -10.34
C HIS A 126 -19.33 3.41 -9.27
N LEU A 127 -19.39 2.89 -8.04
CA LEU A 127 -18.57 3.34 -6.92
C LEU A 127 -18.07 2.10 -6.17
N PHE A 128 -16.91 1.60 -6.59
CA PHE A 128 -16.26 0.46 -5.97
C PHE A 128 -15.13 0.95 -5.02
N ASN A 129 -15.51 1.73 -4.01
CA ASN A 129 -14.55 2.38 -3.12
C ASN A 129 -14.13 1.52 -1.92
N PHE A 130 -14.56 0.25 -1.81
CA PHE A 130 -14.02 -0.67 -0.82
C PHE A 130 -13.95 -2.10 -1.35
N GLN A 131 -13.03 -2.87 -0.77
CA GLN A 131 -12.92 -4.30 -0.98
C GLN A 131 -12.57 -5.01 0.34
N LYS A 132 -13.11 -6.22 0.48
CA LYS A 132 -12.91 -7.09 1.63
C LYS A 132 -12.12 -8.33 1.24
N PHE A 133 -11.25 -8.76 2.15
CA PHE A 133 -10.35 -9.89 1.98
C PHE A 133 -10.51 -10.84 3.15
N THR A 134 -10.84 -12.10 2.86
CA THR A 134 -10.86 -13.16 3.87
C THR A 134 -9.44 -13.57 4.20
N ILE A 135 -9.06 -13.41 5.46
CA ILE A 135 -7.76 -13.79 6.00
C ILE A 135 -7.96 -14.50 7.35
N PRO A 136 -6.96 -15.23 7.89
CA PRO A 136 -7.09 -15.76 9.24
C PRO A 136 -7.35 -14.64 10.27
N PRO A 137 -8.17 -14.86 11.31
CA PRO A 137 -8.28 -13.90 12.41
C PRO A 137 -6.97 -13.78 13.19
N GLY A 138 -6.62 -12.57 13.62
CA GLY A 138 -5.44 -12.35 14.45
C GLY A 138 -4.94 -10.92 14.51
N ASP A 139 -3.80 -10.75 15.17
CA ASP A 139 -3.01 -9.52 15.16
C ASP A 139 -1.95 -9.58 14.05
N TYR A 140 -1.87 -8.52 13.27
CA TYR A 140 -1.00 -8.46 12.09
C TYR A 140 -0.01 -7.31 12.17
N LEU A 141 1.25 -7.59 11.85
CA LEU A 141 2.16 -6.59 11.31
C LEU A 141 1.71 -6.29 9.88
N VAL A 142 1.45 -5.02 9.60
CA VAL A 142 1.05 -4.52 8.29
C VAL A 142 2.18 -3.69 7.72
N GLU A 143 2.68 -4.07 6.56
CA GLU A 143 3.73 -3.35 5.85
C GLU A 143 3.22 -2.97 4.47
N ILE A 144 3.30 -1.68 4.12
CA ILE A 144 3.01 -1.19 2.76
C ILE A 144 4.33 -0.87 2.10
N TYR A 145 4.67 -1.68 1.11
CA TYR A 145 5.88 -1.52 0.31
C TYR A 145 5.57 -0.72 -0.95
N ALA A 146 6.42 0.25 -1.24
CA ALA A 146 6.45 1.01 -2.49
C ALA A 146 7.60 0.50 -3.36
N PHE A 147 7.31 0.19 -4.62
CA PHE A 147 8.24 -0.37 -5.60
C PHE A 147 8.57 0.62 -6.70
N LEU A 148 9.36 0.16 -7.68
CA LEU A 148 9.64 0.88 -8.91
C LEU A 148 8.33 1.26 -9.62
N GLY A 149 8.18 2.52 -10.00
CA GLY A 149 6.96 3.04 -10.63
C GLY A 149 5.89 3.54 -9.65
N SER A 150 6.01 3.26 -8.35
CA SER A 150 5.08 3.81 -7.36
C SER A 150 5.12 5.33 -7.29
N MET A 151 3.95 5.93 -7.14
CA MET A 151 3.82 7.37 -6.97
C MET A 151 4.70 7.93 -5.83
N ASN A 152 4.69 7.33 -4.63
CA ASN A 152 5.53 7.80 -3.53
C ASN A 152 7.03 7.76 -3.89
N PHE A 153 7.48 6.76 -4.66
CA PHE A 153 8.87 6.72 -5.11
C PHE A 153 9.16 7.77 -6.19
N ASN A 154 8.23 8.04 -7.09
CA ASN A 154 8.36 9.13 -8.06
C ASN A 154 8.51 10.51 -7.37
N PHE A 155 7.74 10.78 -6.32
CA PHE A 155 7.95 12.00 -5.51
C PHE A 155 9.31 11.99 -4.77
N GLN A 156 9.74 10.84 -4.25
CA GLN A 156 11.06 10.70 -3.63
C GLN A 156 12.22 10.93 -4.63
N LEU A 157 12.01 10.68 -5.93
CA LEU A 157 13.00 10.95 -6.97
C LEU A 157 13.28 12.45 -7.14
N GLU A 158 12.30 13.32 -6.87
CA GLU A 158 12.47 14.78 -6.93
C GLU A 158 13.51 15.27 -5.91
N GLU A 159 13.59 14.59 -4.76
CA GLU A 159 14.58 14.85 -3.69
C GLU A 159 15.99 14.35 -4.05
N ILE A 160 16.11 13.49 -5.06
CA ILE A 160 17.39 12.97 -5.53
C ILE A 160 17.81 13.79 -6.76
N PRO A 161 18.90 14.60 -6.69
CA PRO A 161 19.31 15.41 -7.82
C PRO A 161 19.53 14.55 -9.07
N LYS A 162 18.89 14.89 -10.20
CA LYS A 162 18.94 14.13 -11.47
C LYS A 162 20.34 13.67 -11.88
N ARG A 163 21.36 14.51 -11.69
CA ARG A 163 22.79 14.17 -11.95
C ARG A 163 23.34 12.99 -11.14
N LYS A 164 22.65 12.57 -10.06
CA LYS A 164 22.99 11.46 -9.18
C LYS A 164 22.16 10.21 -9.47
N TRP A 165 21.14 10.24 -10.32
CA TRP A 165 20.28 9.08 -10.56
C TRP A 165 21.08 7.85 -11.02
N GLN A 166 22.02 8.02 -11.95
CA GLN A 166 22.87 6.90 -12.38
C GLN A 166 23.62 6.24 -11.20
N GLN A 167 24.18 7.04 -10.29
CA GLN A 167 24.85 6.51 -9.10
C GLN A 167 23.83 5.86 -8.14
N TRP A 168 22.66 6.49 -7.98
CA TRP A 168 21.64 6.01 -7.06
C TRP A 168 21.12 4.62 -7.45
N PHE A 169 20.90 4.42 -8.75
CA PHE A 169 20.46 3.15 -9.35
C PHE A 169 21.61 2.20 -9.74
N HIS A 170 22.87 2.50 -9.38
CA HIS A 170 24.05 1.68 -9.72
C HIS A 170 24.26 1.45 -11.23
N LEU A 171 23.98 2.47 -12.04
CA LEU A 171 24.09 2.46 -13.50
C LEU A 171 25.27 3.31 -14.03
N GLN A 172 26.12 3.86 -13.17
CA GLN A 172 27.22 4.74 -13.59
C GLN A 172 28.27 4.04 -14.47
N ASP A 173 28.47 2.74 -14.27
CA ASP A 173 29.41 1.92 -15.02
C ASP A 173 28.71 1.08 -16.11
N THR A 174 27.38 1.15 -16.19
CA THR A 174 26.57 0.41 -17.15
C THR A 174 26.52 1.16 -18.50
N PRO A 175 26.96 0.55 -19.61
CA PRO A 175 26.86 1.16 -20.93
C PRO A 175 25.43 1.62 -21.24
N LYS A 176 25.26 2.81 -21.84
CA LYS A 176 23.92 3.37 -22.14
C LYS A 176 23.00 2.42 -22.92
N ALA A 177 23.56 1.61 -23.81
CA ALA A 177 22.81 0.63 -24.60
C ALA A 177 22.23 -0.51 -23.75
N GLU A 178 22.84 -0.80 -22.60
CA GLU A 178 22.48 -1.88 -21.68
C GLU A 178 21.63 -1.40 -20.50
N GLN A 179 21.40 -0.09 -20.36
CA GLN A 179 20.55 0.45 -19.30
C GLN A 179 19.07 0.05 -19.51
N PRO A 180 18.30 -0.19 -18.43
CA PRO A 180 16.90 -0.55 -18.54
C PRO A 180 16.06 0.51 -19.26
N GLU A 181 15.02 0.08 -19.98
CA GLU A 181 14.12 0.99 -20.69
C GLU A 181 13.40 1.97 -19.76
N TRP A 182 12.99 1.53 -18.57
CA TRP A 182 12.40 2.41 -17.56
C TRP A 182 13.36 3.54 -17.14
N PHE A 183 14.67 3.28 -17.11
CA PHE A 183 15.66 4.28 -16.72
C PHE A 183 15.88 5.30 -17.84
N LYS A 184 15.89 4.84 -19.10
CA LYS A 184 15.93 5.72 -20.27
C LYS A 184 14.72 6.66 -20.28
N PHE A 185 13.53 6.10 -20.03
CA PHE A 185 12.30 6.87 -19.91
C PHE A 185 12.34 7.88 -18.76
N LEU A 186 12.83 7.47 -17.58
CA LEU A 186 13.02 8.36 -16.43
C LEU A 186 13.92 9.56 -16.79
N LEU A 187 15.02 9.35 -17.52
CA LEU A 187 15.91 10.44 -17.92
C LEU A 187 15.22 11.47 -18.83
N GLU A 188 14.23 11.04 -19.61
CA GLU A 188 13.50 11.88 -20.56
C GLU A 188 12.29 12.58 -19.93
N ASN A 189 11.60 11.91 -19.00
CA ASN A 189 10.30 12.33 -18.50
C ASN A 189 10.29 12.73 -17.02
N ASP A 190 11.37 12.47 -16.28
CA ASP A 190 11.51 12.73 -14.85
C ASP A 190 10.57 11.94 -13.92
N TYR A 191 9.91 10.91 -14.43
CA TYR A 191 9.14 9.93 -13.66
C TYR A 191 9.25 8.52 -14.27
N ILE A 192 8.81 7.50 -13.51
CA ILE A 192 8.68 6.12 -13.97
C ILE A 192 7.20 5.80 -14.12
N ASP A 193 6.79 5.39 -15.31
CA ASP A 193 5.42 5.03 -15.66
C ASP A 193 5.16 3.54 -15.37
N SER A 194 4.40 3.24 -14.33
CA SER A 194 4.14 1.86 -13.91
C SER A 194 3.38 1.07 -14.98
N ASP A 195 2.36 1.67 -15.60
CA ASP A 195 1.53 1.03 -16.62
C ASP A 195 2.32 0.73 -17.90
N GLN A 196 3.17 1.66 -18.35
CA GLN A 196 4.01 1.45 -19.54
C GLN A 196 4.96 0.26 -19.40
N PHE A 197 5.46 0.00 -18.18
CA PHE A 197 6.46 -1.02 -17.91
C PHE A 197 5.91 -2.26 -17.17
N ASP A 198 4.58 -2.38 -17.03
CA ASP A 198 3.90 -3.47 -16.29
C ASP A 198 4.43 -3.63 -14.85
N LEU A 199 4.66 -2.53 -14.14
CA LEU A 199 5.26 -2.55 -12.80
C LEU A 199 4.18 -2.64 -11.71
N GLN A 200 4.37 -3.55 -10.75
CA GLN A 200 3.63 -3.53 -9.49
C GLN A 200 4.10 -2.35 -8.64
N GLU A 201 3.20 -1.41 -8.35
CA GLU A 201 3.54 -0.20 -7.59
C GLU A 201 3.62 -0.45 -6.08
N TYR A 202 2.62 -1.13 -5.53
CA TYR A 202 2.51 -1.35 -4.09
C TYR A 202 2.21 -2.80 -3.74
N ILE A 203 2.73 -3.25 -2.60
CA ILE A 203 2.30 -4.49 -1.95
C ILE A 203 1.94 -4.18 -0.49
N ILE A 204 0.77 -4.61 -0.05
CA ILE A 204 0.39 -4.60 1.36
C ILE A 204 0.65 -6.00 1.90
N ARG A 205 1.66 -6.16 2.75
CA ARG A 205 1.98 -7.43 3.39
C ARG A 205 1.35 -7.50 4.77
N LEU A 206 0.76 -8.63 5.09
CA LEU A 206 0.26 -9.03 6.39
C LEU A 206 1.08 -10.22 6.89
N SER A 207 1.72 -10.07 8.05
CA SER A 207 2.37 -11.18 8.75
C SER A 207 1.89 -11.26 10.20
N PRO A 208 1.85 -12.44 10.82
CA PRO A 208 1.47 -12.57 12.23
C PRO A 208 2.33 -11.66 13.11
N LEU A 209 1.69 -10.88 13.98
CA LEU A 209 2.37 -9.94 14.84
C LEU A 209 3.25 -10.68 15.87
N GLN A 210 4.57 -10.52 15.77
CA GLN A 210 5.54 -11.03 16.74
C GLN A 210 5.86 -9.97 17.80
N GLU A 211 6.08 -8.75 17.33
CA GLU A 211 6.39 -7.57 18.14
C GLU A 211 5.64 -6.37 17.55
N ARG A 212 5.17 -5.46 18.41
CA ARG A 212 4.50 -4.25 17.95
C ARG A 212 5.52 -3.32 17.28
N PRO A 213 5.33 -2.93 16.01
CA PRO A 213 6.20 -1.94 15.39
C PRO A 213 5.96 -0.57 16.03
N PRO A 214 6.91 0.37 15.92
CA PRO A 214 6.61 1.76 16.20
C PRO A 214 5.47 2.24 15.28
N LEU A 215 4.61 3.12 15.78
CA LEU A 215 3.59 3.76 14.95
C LEU A 215 4.28 4.55 13.84
N PRO A 216 3.75 4.49 12.60
CA PRO A 216 4.26 5.36 11.55
C PRO A 216 3.99 6.82 11.91
N ALA A 217 4.92 7.69 11.51
CA ALA A 217 4.74 9.12 11.69
C ALA A 217 3.57 9.60 10.80
N LEU A 218 2.74 10.47 11.37
CA LEU A 218 1.73 11.20 10.60
C LEU A 218 2.42 12.38 9.93
N ASP A 219 2.03 12.64 8.69
CA ASP A 219 2.43 13.86 7.99
C ASP A 219 1.79 15.08 8.69
N GLU A 220 2.56 16.13 8.94
CA GLU A 220 2.10 17.29 9.72
C GLU A 220 1.03 18.11 9.00
N GLU A 221 1.00 18.08 7.67
CA GLU A 221 0.06 18.87 6.86
C GLU A 221 -1.27 18.12 6.65
N VAL A 222 -1.21 16.80 6.47
CA VAL A 222 -2.41 15.98 6.20
C VAL A 222 -2.88 15.12 7.37
N ALA A 223 -2.09 15.00 8.43
CA ALA A 223 -2.33 14.21 9.64
C ALA A 223 -2.56 12.70 9.40
N TRP A 224 -2.16 12.17 8.25
CA TRP A 224 -2.32 10.76 7.85
C TRP A 224 -0.97 10.11 7.57
N CYS A 225 -0.90 8.78 7.49
CA CYS A 225 0.36 8.07 7.25
C CYS A 225 0.75 8.18 5.76
N GLY A 226 1.61 9.15 5.42
CA GLY A 226 2.19 9.31 4.08
C GLY A 226 3.72 9.25 4.05
N LEU A 227 4.37 9.17 5.21
CA LEU A 227 5.82 9.26 5.33
C LEU A 227 6.49 7.88 5.20
N TYR A 228 6.93 7.56 3.98
CA TYR A 228 7.63 6.32 3.68
C TYR A 228 9.10 6.36 4.14
N GLN A 229 9.58 5.24 4.69
CA GLN A 229 11.01 5.00 4.87
C GLN A 229 11.60 4.49 3.57
N PHE A 230 12.32 5.35 2.85
CA PHE A 230 12.98 4.97 1.61
C PHE A 230 14.39 4.42 1.84
N ARG A 231 14.78 3.46 1.01
CA ARG A 231 16.14 2.96 0.92
C ARG A 231 16.69 3.14 -0.50
N GLN A 232 18.00 3.30 -0.59
CA GLN A 232 18.69 3.06 -1.85
C GLN A 232 18.75 1.54 -2.09
N PRO A 233 18.41 1.03 -3.28
CA PRO A 233 18.49 -0.39 -3.57
C PRO A 233 19.96 -0.84 -3.58
N ALA A 234 20.19 -2.12 -3.27
CA ALA A 234 21.55 -2.69 -3.27
C ALA A 234 22.09 -2.88 -4.70
N ASP A 235 21.19 -3.16 -5.65
CA ASP A 235 21.45 -3.35 -7.07
C ASP A 235 20.51 -2.45 -7.89
N CYS A 236 20.70 -2.37 -9.21
CA CYS A 236 19.74 -1.70 -10.08
C CYS A 236 18.38 -2.41 -10.00
N PRO A 237 17.28 -1.72 -9.62
CA PRO A 237 15.97 -2.33 -9.52
C PRO A 237 15.48 -2.73 -10.91
N MET A 238 14.97 -3.95 -11.00
CA MET A 238 14.36 -4.45 -12.23
C MET A 238 12.85 -4.21 -12.23
N GLY A 239 12.28 -3.94 -11.05
CA GLY A 239 10.84 -3.86 -10.88
C GLY A 239 10.20 -5.23 -10.82
N ILE A 240 8.91 -5.28 -10.45
CA ILE A 240 8.14 -6.51 -10.35
C ILE A 240 7.04 -6.45 -11.41
N SER A 241 6.96 -7.45 -12.28
CA SER A 241 5.90 -7.51 -13.28
C SER A 241 4.54 -7.77 -12.63
N ARG A 242 3.60 -6.84 -12.80
CA ARG A 242 2.23 -6.98 -12.29
C ARG A 242 1.52 -8.16 -12.92
N SER A 243 1.58 -8.29 -14.25
CA SER A 243 0.93 -9.39 -14.96
C SER A 243 1.42 -10.78 -14.52
N GLN A 244 2.73 -10.93 -14.28
CA GLN A 244 3.30 -12.17 -13.77
C GLN A 244 2.86 -12.47 -12.34
N LEU A 245 2.82 -11.46 -11.48
CA LEU A 245 2.39 -11.59 -10.09
C LEU A 245 0.93 -12.04 -9.98
N LEU A 246 0.05 -11.48 -10.81
CA LEU A 246 -1.37 -11.86 -10.89
C LEU A 246 -1.55 -13.29 -11.43
N ALA A 247 -0.74 -13.69 -12.42
CA ALA A 247 -0.77 -15.05 -12.97
C ALA A 247 -0.37 -16.11 -11.92
N GLN A 248 0.63 -15.80 -11.08
CA GLN A 248 1.05 -16.67 -9.98
C GLN A 248 -0.02 -16.81 -8.90
N ALA A 249 -0.73 -15.71 -8.58
CA ALA A 249 -1.84 -15.73 -7.63
C ALA A 249 -2.96 -16.67 -8.11
N SER A 250 -3.34 -16.52 -9.38
CA SER A 250 -4.42 -17.32 -10.01
C SER A 250 -4.11 -18.81 -10.09
N ALA A 251 -2.83 -19.17 -10.23
CA ALA A 251 -2.37 -20.56 -10.29
C ALA A 251 -2.37 -21.24 -8.91
N SER A 252 -2.34 -20.46 -7.82
CA SER A 252 -2.29 -20.98 -6.45
C SER A 252 -3.67 -21.34 -5.87
N ASP A 253 -4.74 -20.87 -6.54
CA ASP A 253 -6.14 -21.15 -6.19
C ASP A 253 -6.71 -22.41 -6.88
N LEU A 254 -5.92 -23.11 -7.70
CA LEU A 254 -6.27 -24.35 -8.42
C LEU A 254 -5.65 -25.60 -7.78
#